data_AF-A0A8T6VHL0-F1
#
_entry.id   AF-A0A8T6VHL0-F1
#
_cell.length_a   1.000
_cell.length_b   1.000
_cell.length_c   1.000
_cell.angle_alpha   90.00
_cell.angle_beta   90.00
_cell.angle_gamma   90.00
#
_symmetry.space_group_name_H-M   'P 1'
#
loop_
_entity.id
_entity.type
_entity.pdbx_description
1 polymer ?
#
loop_
_entity_poly.entity_id
_entity_poly.type
_entity_poly.pdbx_seq_one_letter_code
_entity_poly.pdbx_strand_id
1 'polypeptide(L)' 'MGEALVGEGNEVAHVDLLVGDKAGPVGKAFANGFSNLSVGHTPLLAVIRPNLPPKP' A
#
# COMPACT_ATOMS: atom_id res chain seq x y z
N MET A 1 -7.97 6.26 7.28
CA MET A 1 -7.94 4.85 7.72
C MET A 1 -9.21 4.23 7.23
N GLY A 2 -9.09 3.20 6.39
CA GLY A 2 -10.21 2.39 5.93
C GLY A 2 -9.80 0.94 5.92
N GLU A 3 -10.79 0.06 5.94
CA GLU A 3 -10.61 -1.39 5.96
C GLU A 3 -11.71 -2.02 5.11
N ALA A 4 -11.40 -3.13 4.44
CA ALA A 4 -12.40 -3.99 3.81
C ALA A 4 -11.97 -5.46 3.82
N LEU A 5 -12.96 -6.35 4.00
CA LEU A 5 -12.82 -7.80 3.82
C LEU A 5 -13.86 -8.26 2.79
N VAL A 6 -13.39 -8.87 1.70
CA VAL A 6 -14.24 -9.25 0.55
C VAL A 6 -13.78 -10.60 0.00
N GLY A 7 -14.75 -11.43 -0.42
CA GLY A 7 -14.50 -12.77 -0.99
C GLY A 7 -14.65 -13.90 0.03
N GLU A 8 -14.35 -15.12 -0.41
CA GLU A 8 -14.52 -16.35 0.37
C GLU A 8 -13.42 -17.37 -0.01
N GLY A 9 -13.23 -18.43 0.79
CA GLY A 9 -12.25 -19.49 0.50
C GLY A 9 -10.80 -19.06 0.69
N ASN A 10 -9.89 -19.58 -0.14
CA ASN A 10 -8.46 -19.27 -0.07
C ASN A 10 -8.11 -17.90 -0.67
N GLU A 11 -9.03 -17.32 -1.43
CA GLU A 11 -8.87 -16.06 -2.17
C GLU A 11 -9.54 -14.87 -1.45
N VAL A 12 -9.96 -15.03 -0.21
CA VAL A 12 -10.47 -13.93 0.62
C VAL A 12 -9.41 -12.82 0.72
N ALA A 13 -9.82 -11.59 0.45
CA ALA A 13 -8.94 -10.44 0.47
C ALA A 13 -9.26 -9.56 1.68
N HIS A 14 -8.23 -9.24 2.46
CA HIS A 14 -8.29 -8.28 3.55
C HIS A 14 -7.34 -7.12 3.24
N VAL A 15 -7.86 -5.90 3.25
CA VAL A 15 -7.10 -4.70 2.89
C VAL A 15 -7.22 -3.65 3.99
N ASP A 16 -6.07 -3.28 4.56
CA ASP A 16 -5.92 -2.10 5.40
C ASP A 16 -5.39 -0.92 4.57
N LEU A 17 -6.07 0.24 4.65
CA LEU A 17 -5.79 1.39 3.81
C LEU A 17 -5.53 2.67 4.61
N LEU A 18 -4.41 3.32 4.29
CA LEU A 18 -4.08 4.68 4.69
C LEU A 18 -4.09 5.62 3.48
N VAL A 19 -4.84 6.72 3.59
CA VAL A 19 -4.81 7.84 2.64
C VAL A 19 -4.66 9.12 3.44
N GLY A 20 -3.80 10.02 2.97
CA GLY A 20 -3.57 11.30 3.63
C GLY A 20 -2.59 12.17 2.87
N ASP A 21 -2.37 13.37 3.40
CA ASP A 21 -1.51 14.39 2.78
C ASP A 21 -0.04 13.94 2.68
N LYS A 22 0.63 14.34 1.59
CA LYS A 22 2.04 14.03 1.30
C LYS A 22 3.00 14.60 2.35
N ALA A 23 2.74 15.79 2.89
CA ALA A 23 3.54 16.39 3.96
C ALA A 23 3.07 15.94 5.36
N GLY A 24 1.96 15.21 5.43
CA GLY A 24 1.40 14.68 6.66
C GLY A 24 2.04 13.37 7.15
N PRO A 25 1.48 12.79 8.22
CA PRO A 25 1.96 11.53 8.79
C PRO A 25 1.97 10.35 7.81
N VAL A 26 0.98 10.30 6.90
CA VAL A 26 0.87 9.24 5.88
C VAL A 26 2.03 9.32 4.88
N GLY A 27 2.39 10.52 4.41
CA GLY A 27 3.54 10.69 3.52
C GLY A 27 4.87 10.30 4.17
N LYS A 28 5.06 10.60 5.47
CA LYS A 28 6.23 10.14 6.24
C LYS A 28 6.25 8.63 6.38
N ALA A 29 5.12 8.01 6.70
CA ALA A 29 4.99 6.56 6.82
C ALA A 29 5.27 5.86 5.48
N PHE A 30 4.76 6.41 4.36
CA PHE A 30 5.05 5.92 3.01
C PHE A 30 6.56 5.94 2.71
N ALA A 31 7.23 7.07 2.92
CA ALA A 31 8.66 7.20 2.63
C ALA A 31 9.53 6.26 3.50
N ASN A 32 9.21 6.15 4.79
CA ASN A 32 9.92 5.26 5.70
C ASN A 32 9.67 3.78 5.37
N GLY A 33 8.41 3.40 5.16
CA GLY A 33 8.04 2.03 4.82
C GLY A 33 8.64 1.58 3.48
N PHE A 34 8.67 2.46 2.48
CA PHE A 34 9.21 2.15 1.16
C PHE A 34 10.73 1.97 1.14
N SER A 35 11.45 2.68 2.02
CA SER A 35 12.92 2.62 2.09
C SER A 35 13.46 1.54 3.03
N ASN A 36 12.61 0.93 3.86
CA ASN A 36 13.01 -0.07 4.86
C ASN A 36 12.57 -1.48 4.44
N LEU A 37 13.48 -2.22 3.82
CA LEU A 37 13.23 -3.60 3.36
C LEU A 37 13.48 -4.60 4.49
N SER A 38 12.72 -5.70 4.49
CA SER A 38 12.97 -6.83 5.39
C SER A 38 12.81 -8.16 4.67
N VAL A 39 13.40 -9.22 5.23
CA VAL A 39 13.32 -10.56 4.64
C VAL A 39 11.85 -10.99 4.56
N GLY A 40 11.41 -11.38 3.36
CA GLY A 40 10.03 -11.77 3.08
C GLY A 40 9.05 -10.61 2.88
N HIS A 41 9.45 -9.35 3.09
CA HIS A 41 8.57 -8.19 2.94
C HIS A 41 9.29 -7.03 2.24
N THR A 42 9.13 -7.02 0.91
CA THR A 42 9.63 -5.94 0.05
C THR A 42 8.47 -5.00 -0.29
N PRO A 43 8.50 -3.73 0.15
CA PRO A 43 7.52 -2.74 -0.24
C PRO A 43 7.64 -2.42 -1.73
N LEU A 44 6.51 -2.21 -2.42
CA LEU A 44 6.47 -1.91 -3.85
C LEU A 44 5.52 -0.74 -4.14
N LEU A 45 5.80 0.00 -5.21
CA LEU A 45 4.85 0.98 -5.75
C LEU A 45 3.83 0.24 -6.62
N ALA A 46 2.55 0.36 -6.27
CA ALA A 46 1.48 -0.14 -7.13
C ALA A 46 1.54 0.54 -8.51
N VAL A 47 1.45 -0.25 -9.58
CA VAL A 47 1.39 0.23 -10.96
C VAL A 47 0.30 -0.54 -11.70
N ILE A 48 -0.43 0.13 -12.61
CA ILE A 48 -1.43 -0.54 -13.45
C ILE A 48 -0.72 -1.48 -14.43
N ARG A 49 0.40 -1.00 -14.98
CA ARG A 49 1.35 -1.72 -15.82
C ARG A 49 2.73 -1.04 -15.75
N PRO A 50 3.82 -1.66 -16.22
CA PRO A 50 5.13 -1.03 -16.23
C PRO A 50 5.07 0.38 -16.85
N ASN A 51 5.71 1.34 -16.17
CA ASN A 51 5.72 2.76 -16.52
C ASN A 51 4.35 3.48 -16.47
N LEU A 52 3.32 2.92 -15.83
CA LEU A 52 2.02 3.57 -15.60
C LEU A 52 1.55 3.43 -14.13
N PRO A 53 2.02 4.29 -13.22
CA PRO A 53 1.53 4.34 -11.84
C PRO A 53 0.14 5.00 -11.78
N PRO A 54 -0.79 4.50 -10.94
CA PRO A 54 -1.96 5.27 -10.56
C PRO A 54 -1.52 6.54 -9.80
N LYS A 55 -2.33 7.58 -9.88
CA LYS A 55 -2.12 8.83 -9.12
C LYS A 55 -3.22 8.95 -8.06
N PRO A 56 -2.86 9.07 -6.77
CA PRO A 56 -3.77 9.57 -5.75
C PRO A 56 -4.00 11.08 -5.91
#